data_AF-A0A399ELC8-F1
#
_entry.id   AF-A0A399ELC8-F1
#
_cell.length_a   1.000
_cell.length_b   1.000
_cell.length_c   1.000
_cell.angle_alpha   90.00
_cell.angle_beta   90.00
_cell.angle_gamma   90.00
#
_symmetry.space_group_name_H-M   'P 1'
#
loop_
_entity.id
_entity.type
_entity.pdbx_description
1 polymer ?
#
loop_
_entity_poly.entity_id
_entity_poly.type
_entity_poly.pdbx_seq_one_letter_code
_entity_poly.pdbx_strand_id
1 'polypeptide(L)'
;MRWGWFLFLGMLLQVGLSARLELPQAVRLAQTYLGQPLEPYKVELKRKGPVWVWELRLGEWEVWVDAQSGQVAHLRPKKAPPHTRHPHLPFTQAWQSAERVLGSVEKLELKPYQRLALWEAKGPRGKIYILPDGRTSERRP
;
A
#
# COMPACT_ATOMS: atom_id res chain seq x y z
N MET A 1 -32.28 -4.62 52.91
CA MET A 1 -32.19 -3.60 51.83
C MET A 1 -30.70 -3.29 51.65
N ARG A 2 -29.89 -4.06 50.90
CA ARG A 2 -29.84 -4.32 49.46
C ARG A 2 -29.45 -3.09 48.61
N TRP A 3 -28.14 -3.00 48.39
CA TRP A 3 -27.37 -2.53 47.22
C TRP A 3 -27.19 -1.02 46.97
N GLY A 4 -26.02 -0.53 47.40
CA GLY A 4 -25.36 0.64 46.82
C GLY A 4 -24.66 0.24 45.51
N TRP A 5 -24.97 0.97 44.45
CA TRP A 5 -24.42 0.78 43.11
C TRP A 5 -23.01 1.38 43.06
N PHE A 6 -21.98 0.52 43.03
CA PHE A 6 -20.67 0.94 42.57
C PHE A 6 -20.69 0.98 41.05
N LEU A 7 -20.69 2.20 40.52
CA LEU A 7 -20.53 2.47 39.10
C LEU A 7 -19.15 1.97 38.66
N PHE A 8 -19.21 1.08 37.67
CA PHE A 8 -18.14 0.75 36.75
C PHE A 8 -17.42 2.02 36.27
N LEU A 9 -16.14 2.17 36.61
CA LEU A 9 -15.23 3.01 35.83
C LEU A 9 -14.13 2.10 35.28
N GLY A 10 -14.49 1.42 34.18
CA GLY A 10 -13.55 0.71 33.33
C GLY A 10 -12.60 1.73 32.69
N MET A 11 -11.45 1.93 33.33
CA MET A 11 -10.34 2.67 32.78
C MET A 11 -9.64 1.76 31.76
N LEU A 12 -10.24 1.63 30.56
CA LEU A 12 -9.54 1.12 29.39
C LEU A 12 -8.55 2.20 28.95
N LEU A 13 -7.32 2.11 29.47
CA LEU A 13 -6.14 2.60 28.78
C LEU A 13 -6.07 1.88 27.44
N GLN A 14 -6.71 2.43 26.41
CA GLN A 14 -6.34 2.13 25.04
C GLN A 14 -4.93 2.68 24.84
N VAL A 15 -3.95 1.81 25.09
CA VAL A 15 -2.59 1.98 24.61
C VAL A 15 -2.71 2.18 23.11
N GLY A 16 -2.55 3.43 22.66
CA GLY A 16 -2.42 3.79 21.27
C GLY A 16 -1.14 3.20 20.71
N LEU A 17 -1.13 1.89 20.46
CA LEU A 17 -0.28 1.31 19.44
C LEU A 17 -0.73 2.00 18.15
N SER A 18 0.01 3.03 17.75
CA SER A 18 -0.22 3.73 16.49
C SER A 18 -0.05 2.69 15.39
N ALA A 19 -1.16 2.10 14.95
CA ALA A 19 -1.16 1.10 13.90
C ALA A 19 -0.54 1.76 12.67
N ARG A 20 0.45 1.07 12.08
CA ARG A 20 1.07 1.55 10.85
C ARG A 20 -0.02 1.67 9.78
N LEU A 21 -0.02 2.77 9.05
CA LEU A 21 -0.91 2.98 7.92
C LEU A 21 -0.81 1.84 6.93
N GLU A 22 -1.96 1.34 6.54
CA GLU A 22 -2.06 0.31 5.52
C GLU A 22 -1.90 0.92 4.11
N LEU A 23 -1.52 0.07 3.16
CA LEU A 23 -1.31 0.46 1.76
C LEU A 23 -2.50 1.26 1.17
N PRO A 24 -3.78 0.86 1.33
CA PRO A 24 -4.89 1.63 0.78
C PRO A 24 -5.05 3.02 1.41
N GLN A 25 -4.72 3.15 2.70
CA GLN A 25 -4.76 4.43 3.40
C GLN A 25 -3.68 5.36 2.87
N ALA A 26 -2.45 4.86 2.68
CA ALA A 26 -1.35 5.63 2.10
C ALA A 26 -1.64 6.07 0.65
N VAL A 27 -2.26 5.20 -0.16
CA VAL A 27 -2.69 5.54 -1.53
C VAL A 27 -3.70 6.69 -1.52
N ARG A 28 -4.74 6.59 -0.67
CA ARG A 28 -5.73 7.66 -0.55
C ARG A 28 -5.11 8.98 -0.10
N LEU A 29 -4.20 8.96 0.86
CA LEU A 29 -3.52 10.17 1.33
C LEU A 29 -2.69 10.81 0.21
N ALA A 30 -1.96 10.02 -0.58
CA ALA A 30 -1.20 10.52 -1.72
C ALA A 30 -2.11 11.11 -2.81
N GLN A 31 -3.22 10.44 -3.14
CA GLN A 31 -4.20 10.94 -4.12
C GLN A 31 -4.85 12.25 -3.68
N THR A 32 -5.24 12.34 -2.40
CA THR A 32 -5.76 13.57 -1.81
C THR A 32 -4.73 14.69 -1.86
N TYR A 33 -3.47 14.41 -1.50
CA TYR A 33 -2.40 15.41 -1.54
C TYR A 33 -2.12 15.94 -2.95
N LEU A 34 -2.21 15.08 -3.96
CA LEU A 34 -2.09 15.47 -5.37
C LEU A 34 -3.36 16.10 -5.96
N GLY A 35 -4.49 16.04 -5.24
CA GLY A 35 -5.80 16.48 -5.73
C GLY A 35 -6.33 15.66 -6.92
N GLN A 36 -5.83 14.44 -7.14
CA GLN A 36 -6.18 13.61 -8.29
C GLN A 36 -6.25 12.12 -7.92
N PRO A 37 -7.24 11.36 -8.41
CA PRO A 37 -7.38 9.94 -8.14
C PRO A 37 -6.46 9.09 -9.05
N LEU A 38 -5.17 9.43 -9.10
CA LEU A 38 -4.21 8.74 -9.96
C LEU A 38 -3.95 7.31 -9.45
N GLU A 39 -3.98 6.36 -10.37
CA GLU A 39 -3.66 4.96 -10.06
C GLU A 39 -2.15 4.81 -9.86
N PRO A 40 -1.69 4.21 -8.75
CA PRO A 40 -0.28 3.99 -8.52
C PRO A 40 0.22 2.80 -9.35
N TYR A 41 1.36 2.94 -10.00
CA TYR A 41 2.08 1.83 -10.62
C TYR A 41 3.19 1.26 -9.71
N LYS A 42 3.40 1.89 -8.55
CA LYS A 42 4.28 1.39 -7.50
C LYS A 42 3.81 1.88 -6.14
N VAL A 43 3.77 0.98 -5.16
CA VAL A 43 3.69 1.28 -3.73
C VAL A 43 4.68 0.39 -2.99
N GLU A 44 5.53 0.94 -2.13
CA GLU A 44 6.54 0.18 -1.40
C GLU A 44 6.79 0.78 -0.02
N LEU A 45 6.66 -0.04 1.02
CA LEU A 45 6.99 0.32 2.40
C LEU A 45 8.51 0.23 2.59
N LYS A 46 9.11 1.31 3.08
CA LYS A 46 10.56 1.40 3.29
C LYS A 46 10.88 2.01 4.64
N ARG A 47 12.04 1.64 5.17
CA ARG A 47 12.65 2.34 6.31
C ARG A 47 13.54 3.48 5.79
N LYS A 48 13.36 4.68 6.33
CA LYS A 48 14.17 5.87 6.04
C LYS A 48 14.67 6.46 7.36
N GLY A 49 15.86 6.03 7.79
CA GLY A 49 16.35 6.34 9.12
C GLY A 49 15.45 5.73 10.22
N PRO A 50 14.95 6.52 11.18
CA PRO A 50 14.08 6.02 12.25
C PRO A 50 12.63 5.80 11.82
N VAL A 51 12.20 6.37 10.68
CA VAL A 51 10.79 6.35 10.24
C VAL A 51 10.52 5.30 9.16
N TRP A 52 9.26 4.86 9.10
CA TRP A 52 8.75 4.03 8.01
C TRP A 52 7.96 4.91 7.06
N VAL A 53 8.14 4.75 5.76
CA VAL A 53 7.45 5.52 4.74
C VAL A 53 6.88 4.60 3.67
N TRP A 54 5.70 4.94 3.18
CA TRP A 54 5.19 4.44 1.92
C TRP A 54 5.73 5.30 0.79
N GLU A 55 6.52 4.71 -0.11
CA GLU A 55 6.88 5.31 -1.40
C GLU A 55 5.81 4.94 -2.41
N LEU A 56 5.07 5.94 -2.89
CA LEU A 56 4.04 5.79 -3.91
C LEU A 56 4.50 6.45 -5.20
N ARG A 57 4.29 5.78 -6.34
CA ARG A 57 4.44 6.37 -7.66
C ARG A 57 3.14 6.26 -8.42
N LEU A 58 2.58 7.40 -8.79
CA LEU A 58 1.27 7.57 -9.39
C LEU A 58 1.33 8.75 -10.37
N GLY A 59 0.85 8.53 -11.59
CA GLY A 59 1.05 9.48 -12.69
C GLY A 59 2.53 9.80 -12.94
N GLU A 60 2.89 11.08 -12.91
CA GLU A 60 4.27 11.57 -13.09
C GLU A 60 4.91 12.02 -11.76
N TRP A 61 4.49 11.43 -10.64
CA TRP A 61 4.91 11.84 -9.28
C TRP A 61 5.42 10.67 -8.45
N GLU A 62 6.37 10.97 -7.57
CA GLU A 62 6.76 10.13 -6.43
C GLU A 62 6.39 10.87 -5.14
N VAL A 63 5.58 10.22 -4.30
CA VAL A 63 5.07 10.74 -3.02
C VAL A 63 5.54 9.82 -1.91
N TRP A 64 6.11 10.37 -0.83
CA TRP A 64 6.43 9.60 0.36
C TRP A 64 5.49 10.00 1.49
N VAL A 65 4.73 9.03 1.99
CA VAL A 65 3.81 9.20 3.12
C VAL A 65 4.41 8.52 4.34
N ASP A 66 4.59 9.26 5.43
CA ASP A 66 5.02 8.70 6.71
C ASP A 66 3.99 7.68 7.20
N ALA A 67 4.44 6.45 7.48
CA ALA A 67 3.57 5.32 7.72
C ALA A 67 2.97 5.32 9.14
N GLN A 68 3.34 6.25 10.01
CA GLN A 68 2.77 6.41 11.34
C GLN A 68 1.82 7.60 11.41
N SER A 69 2.26 8.76 10.90
CA SER A 69 1.54 10.03 11.00
C SER A 69 0.65 10.32 9.80
N GLY A 70 0.86 9.67 8.66
CA GLY A 70 0.16 9.95 7.40
C GLY A 70 0.55 11.26 6.73
N GLN A 71 1.56 11.96 7.26
CA GLN A 71 2.06 13.18 6.65
C GLN A 71 2.85 12.88 5.38
N VAL A 72 2.70 13.72 4.37
CA VAL A 72 3.55 13.67 3.18
C VAL A 72 4.90 14.28 3.51
N ALA A 73 5.93 13.45 3.55
CA ALA A 73 7.29 13.85 3.88
C ALA A 73 8.11 14.26 2.65
N HIS A 74 7.72 13.80 1.45
CA HIS A 74 8.43 14.11 0.22
C HIS A 74 7.49 14.06 -0.99
N LEU A 75 7.65 15.01 -1.91
CA LEU A 75 7.01 15.03 -3.22
C LEU A 75 8.05 15.42 -4.27
N ARG A 76 8.12 14.68 -5.37
CA ARG A 76 8.92 15.09 -6.54
C ARG A 76 8.35 14.59 -7.86
N PRO A 77 8.62 15.27 -8.98
CA PRO A 77 8.34 14.75 -10.31
C PRO A 77 9.11 13.45 -10.56
N LYS A 78 8.44 12.47 -11.17
CA LYS A 78 9.03 11.20 -11.57
C LYS A 78 8.31 10.64 -12.79
N LYS A 79 9.00 10.63 -13.94
CA LYS A 79 8.43 10.14 -15.20
C LYS A 79 7.90 8.71 -15.09
N ALA A 80 6.67 8.46 -15.57
CA ALA A 80 6.12 7.11 -15.61
C ALA A 80 6.90 6.24 -16.63
N PRO A 81 7.28 5.01 -16.26
CA PRO A 81 7.88 4.07 -17.21
C PRO A 81 6.92 3.73 -18.37
N PRO A 82 7.39 3.45 -19.60
CA PRO A 82 6.51 3.16 -20.74
C PRO A 82 5.52 2.00 -20.52
N HIS A 83 5.92 0.98 -19.75
CA HIS A 83 5.09 -0.20 -19.51
C HIS A 83 3.85 0.07 -18.65
N THR A 84 3.73 1.24 -18.00
CA THR A 84 2.49 1.65 -17.31
C THR A 84 1.32 1.83 -18.26
N ARG A 85 1.60 1.95 -19.58
CA ARG A 85 0.59 2.05 -20.64
C ARG A 85 0.22 0.71 -21.25
N HIS A 86 0.96 -0.36 -20.94
CA HIS A 86 0.64 -1.69 -21.44
C HIS A 86 -0.61 -2.23 -20.72
N PRO A 87 -1.40 -3.12 -21.33
CA PRO A 87 -2.50 -3.76 -20.63
C PRO A 87 -2.01 -4.52 -19.38
N HIS A 88 -2.69 -4.30 -18.26
CA HIS A 88 -2.43 -4.92 -16.97
C HIS A 88 -3.70 -4.96 -16.12
N LEU A 89 -3.67 -5.77 -15.05
CA LEU A 89 -4.73 -5.81 -14.07
C LEU A 89 -4.78 -4.48 -13.29
N PRO A 90 -5.95 -3.87 -13.01
CA PRO A 90 -6.01 -2.65 -12.20
C PRO A 90 -5.42 -2.81 -10.80
N PHE A 91 -4.78 -1.76 -10.27
CA PHE A 91 -4.07 -1.74 -8.99
C PHE A 91 -4.90 -2.30 -7.83
N THR A 92 -6.15 -1.86 -7.67
CA THR A 92 -7.01 -2.34 -6.58
C THR A 92 -7.26 -3.84 -6.68
N GLN A 93 -7.46 -4.37 -7.89
CA GLN A 93 -7.65 -5.81 -8.10
C GLN A 93 -6.35 -6.58 -7.84
N ALA A 94 -5.20 -6.02 -8.25
CA ALA A 94 -3.89 -6.60 -7.96
C ALA A 94 -3.57 -6.62 -6.46
N TRP A 95 -3.85 -5.53 -5.74
CA TRP A 95 -3.69 -5.45 -4.29
C TRP A 95 -4.56 -6.49 -3.57
N GLN A 96 -5.85 -6.58 -3.89
CA GLN A 96 -6.76 -7.57 -3.29
C GLN A 96 -6.29 -9.02 -3.54
N SER A 97 -5.80 -9.30 -4.76
CA SER A 97 -5.22 -10.61 -5.09
C SER A 97 -3.92 -10.87 -4.31
N ALA A 98 -3.08 -9.85 -4.13
CA ALA A 98 -1.86 -9.96 -3.34
C ALA A 98 -2.16 -10.21 -1.87
N GLU A 99 -3.08 -9.46 -1.29
CA GLU A 99 -3.47 -9.55 0.11
C GLU A 99 -4.04 -10.92 0.46
N ARG A 100 -4.87 -11.51 -0.41
CA ARG A 100 -5.41 -12.87 -0.23
C ARG A 100 -4.32 -13.93 -0.07
N VAL A 101 -3.21 -13.79 -0.79
CA VAL A 101 -2.11 -14.75 -0.77
C VAL A 101 -1.11 -14.43 0.35
N LEU A 102 -0.69 -13.16 0.44
CA LEU A 102 0.41 -12.73 1.31
C LEU A 102 -0.05 -12.35 2.72
N GLY A 103 -1.34 -12.13 2.95
CA GLY A 103 -1.91 -11.62 4.20
C GLY A 103 -1.72 -10.11 4.38
N SER A 104 -0.53 -9.60 4.09
CA SER A 104 -0.25 -8.16 3.99
C SER A 104 0.72 -7.87 2.84
N VAL A 105 0.61 -6.67 2.26
CA VAL A 105 1.37 -6.25 1.09
C VAL A 105 2.27 -5.10 1.48
N GLU A 106 3.58 -5.34 1.49
CA GLU A 106 4.62 -4.33 1.76
C GLU A 106 5.13 -3.69 0.47
N LYS A 107 4.95 -4.36 -0.66
CA LYS A 107 5.29 -3.86 -1.99
C LYS A 107 4.29 -4.34 -3.01
N LEU A 108 3.88 -3.44 -3.90
CA LEU A 108 3.17 -3.75 -5.13
C LEU A 108 3.71 -2.86 -6.25
N GLU A 109 4.32 -3.46 -7.28
CA GLU A 109 4.98 -2.71 -8.36
C GLU A 109 4.66 -3.33 -9.71
N LEU A 110 4.25 -2.50 -10.67
CA LEU A 110 4.02 -2.90 -12.04
C LEU A 110 5.37 -3.15 -12.75
N LYS A 111 5.49 -4.27 -13.45
CA LYS A 111 6.70 -4.70 -14.16
C LYS A 111 6.38 -5.05 -15.61
N PRO A 112 7.30 -4.78 -16.56
CA PRO A 112 7.11 -5.19 -17.95
C PRO A 112 7.12 -6.72 -18.07
N TYR A 113 6.23 -7.25 -18.91
CA TYR A 113 6.15 -8.67 -19.26
C TYR A 113 5.69 -8.84 -20.71
N GLN A 114 6.64 -9.14 -21.61
CA GLN A 114 6.40 -9.17 -23.06
C GLN A 114 5.71 -7.87 -23.53
N ARG A 115 4.57 -7.95 -24.22
CA ARG A 115 3.74 -6.81 -24.66
C ARG A 115 2.70 -6.36 -23.63
N LEU A 116 2.77 -6.90 -22.41
CA LEU A 116 1.87 -6.64 -21.29
C LEU A 116 2.68 -6.06 -20.11
N ALA A 117 1.99 -5.86 -18.99
CA ALA A 117 2.62 -5.65 -17.70
C ALA A 117 1.97 -6.53 -16.62
N LEU A 118 2.76 -6.98 -15.67
CA LEU A 118 2.32 -7.78 -14.53
C LEU A 118 2.64 -7.06 -13.23
N TRP A 119 2.01 -7.44 -12.13
CA TRP A 119 2.37 -6.92 -10.82
C TRP A 119 3.34 -7.83 -10.12
N GLU A 120 4.40 -7.28 -9.54
CA GLU A 120 5.20 -7.93 -8.50
C GLU A 120 4.67 -7.47 -7.14
N ALA A 121 4.27 -8.41 -6.29
CA ALA A 121 3.87 -8.14 -4.91
C ALA A 121 4.84 -8.81 -3.92
N LYS A 122 5.14 -8.13 -2.81
CA LYS A 122 5.91 -8.69 -1.69
C LYS A 122 5.21 -8.40 -0.37
N GLY A 123 5.38 -9.32 0.56
CA GLY A 123 4.94 -9.19 1.95
C GLY A 123 5.62 -10.24 2.82
N PRO A 124 5.18 -10.40 4.08
CA PRO A 124 5.83 -11.27 5.05
C PRO A 124 5.87 -12.75 4.63
N ARG A 125 4.89 -13.20 3.84
CA ARG A 125 4.81 -14.58 3.33
C ARG A 125 5.61 -14.83 2.05
N GLY A 126 6.31 -13.82 1.54
CA GLY A 126 7.17 -13.95 0.37
C GLY A 126 6.78 -13.01 -0.76
N LYS A 127 7.00 -13.47 -2.00
CA LYS A 127 6.82 -12.69 -3.23
C LYS A 127 5.99 -13.49 -4.22
N ILE A 128 5.08 -12.80 -4.90
CA ILE A 128 4.30 -13.35 -6.00
C ILE A 128 4.26 -12.37 -7.18
N TYR A 129 3.85 -12.90 -8.32
CA TYR A 129 3.54 -12.15 -9.53
C TYR A 129 2.05 -12.33 -9.85
N ILE A 130 1.38 -11.26 -10.27
CA ILE A 130 -0.03 -11.28 -10.66
C ILE A 130 -0.10 -10.94 -12.14
N LEU A 131 -0.59 -11.89 -12.91
CA LEU A 131 -0.75 -11.79 -14.35
C LEU A 131 -1.92 -10.85 -14.72
N PRO A 132 -1.96 -10.34 -15.97
CA PRO A 132 -3.07 -9.51 -16.46
C PRO A 132 -4.45 -10.17 -16.35
N ASP A 133 -4.50 -11.50 -16.36
CA ASP A 133 -5.73 -12.29 -16.20
C ASP A 133 -6.12 -12.57 -14.73
N GLY A 134 -5.36 -12.02 -13.77
CA GLY A 134 -5.60 -12.17 -12.34
C GLY A 134 -4.97 -13.41 -11.69
N ARG A 135 -4.37 -14.32 -12.47
CA ARG A 135 -3.67 -15.49 -11.90
C ARG A 135 -2.41 -15.07 -11.15
N THR A 136 -2.10 -15.79 -10.07
CA THR A 136 -0.90 -15.57 -9.26
C THR A 136 0.16 -16.65 -9.52
N SER A 137 1.43 -16.28 -9.39
CA SER A 137 2.57 -17.20 -9.51
C SER A 137 3.69 -16.80 -8.55
N GLU A 138 4.33 -17.77 -7.89
CA GLU A 138 5.52 -17.52 -7.05
C GLU A 138 6.79 -17.27 -7.88
N ARG A 139 6.80 -17.79 -9.12
CA ARG A 139 7.90 -17.62 -10.08
C ARG A 139 7.53 -16.56 -11.10
N ARG A 140 8.53 -15.84 -11.58
CA ARG A 140 8.29 -14.91 -12.69
C ARG A 140 8.01 -15.76 -13.92
N PRO A 141 6.87 -15.54 -14.59
CA PRO A 141 6.57 -16.23 -15.85
C PRO A 141 7.46 -15.70 -16.98
#